data_AF-A0A5K1DQ72-F1
#
_entry.id   AF-A0A5K1DQ72-F1
#
_cell.length_a   1.000
_cell.length_b   1.000
_cell.length_c   1.000
_cell.angle_alpha   90.00
_cell.angle_beta   90.00
_cell.angle_gamma   90.00
#
_symmetry.space_group_name_H-M   'P 1'
#
loop_
_entity.id
_entity.type
_entity.pdbx_description
1 polymer ?
#
loop_
_entity_poly.entity_id
_entity_poly.type
_entity_poly.pdbx_seq_one_letter_code
_entity_poly.pdbx_strand_id
1 'polypeptide(L)'
;VGNSRLNIQFAGAQTTALLGDARSIIIDLGTSLTFLAKDVYGQVANAVATVINRECFYPPEQDFLCYHVGNNGDPYEGLPEMTFHFASADWKLPPSNIFGMFRSGIIC
;
A
#
# COMPACT_ATOMS: atom_id res chain seq x y z
N VAL A 1 -7.37 -18.23 -0.11
CA VAL A 1 -7.14 -16.85 -0.57
C VAL A 1 -5.71 -16.48 -0.21
N GLY A 2 -4.94 -16.01 -1.20
CA GLY A 2 -3.50 -16.27 -1.33
C GLY A 2 -2.58 -15.27 -0.64
N ASN A 3 -1.51 -15.78 -0.05
CA ASN A 3 -0.39 -14.97 0.42
C ASN A 3 0.44 -14.51 -0.80
N SER A 4 0.18 -13.31 -1.29
CA SER A 4 1.02 -12.66 -2.30
C SER A 4 2.20 -11.98 -1.63
N ARG A 5 3.43 -12.42 -1.93
CA ARG A 5 4.68 -11.78 -1.46
C ARG A 5 5.33 -11.00 -2.58
N LEU A 6 5.56 -9.71 -2.36
CA LEU A 6 6.23 -8.84 -3.31
C LEU A 6 7.68 -8.63 -2.92
N ASN A 7 8.59 -8.92 -3.85
CA ASN A 7 10.00 -8.57 -3.71
C ASN A 7 10.23 -7.23 -4.41
N ILE A 8 10.03 -6.15 -3.68
CA ILE A 8 10.20 -4.79 -4.21
C ILE A 8 11.68 -4.52 -4.45
N GLN A 9 12.03 -4.24 -5.70
CA GLN A 9 13.32 -3.66 -6.06
C GLN A 9 13.14 -2.16 -6.25
N PHE A 10 13.93 -1.37 -5.52
CA PHE A 10 13.97 0.08 -5.69
C PHE A 10 14.88 0.37 -6.89
N ALA A 11 14.29 0.76 -8.03
CA ALA A 11 15.08 1.16 -9.19
C ALA A 11 15.80 2.49 -8.87
N GLY A 12 17.12 2.44 -8.68
CA GLY A 12 17.94 3.65 -8.57
C GLY A 12 18.79 3.82 -7.31
N ALA A 13 18.76 2.90 -6.35
CA ALA A 13 19.78 2.90 -5.30
C ALA A 13 21.10 2.34 -5.88
N GLN A 14 21.86 3.17 -6.60
CA GLN A 14 23.31 3.01 -6.58
C GLN A 14 23.70 3.23 -5.12
N THR A 15 23.89 2.13 -4.40
CA THR A 15 24.35 2.11 -3.00
C THR A 15 25.75 2.73 -2.97
N THR A 16 25.83 4.05 -2.87
CA THR A 16 27.05 4.71 -2.41
C THR A 16 27.16 4.39 -0.93
N ALA A 17 28.25 3.68 -0.61
CA ALA A 17 28.56 3.10 0.68
C ALA A 17 28.85 4.14 1.79
N LEU A 18 27.86 4.97 2.12
CA LEU A 18 27.89 5.84 3.30
C LEU A 18 26.91 5.38 4.39
N LEU A 19 25.92 4.55 4.05
CA LEU A 19 24.96 3.92 4.95
C LEU A 19 24.83 2.46 4.47
N GLY A 20 25.68 1.54 4.95
CA GLY A 20 25.77 0.17 4.40
C GLY A 20 24.40 -0.48 4.16
N ASP A 21 24.15 -0.98 2.95
CA ASP A 21 22.93 -1.70 2.50
C ASP A 21 21.56 -1.19 3.00
N ALA A 22 21.47 0.06 3.48
CA ALA A 22 20.28 0.56 4.12
C ALA A 22 19.24 0.95 3.06
N ARG A 23 18.22 0.10 2.91
CA ARG A 23 17.00 0.41 2.15
C ARG A 23 16.18 1.41 2.98
N SER A 24 16.15 2.67 2.54
CA SER A 24 15.65 3.79 3.34
C SER A 24 14.12 3.78 3.49
N ILE A 25 13.64 3.38 4.67
CA ILE A 25 12.29 3.67 5.15
C ILE A 25 12.38 4.88 6.09
N ILE A 26 11.51 5.87 5.88
CA ILE A 26 11.43 7.07 6.72
C ILE A 26 10.11 6.99 7.49
N ILE A 27 10.17 7.20 8.80
CA ILE A 27 8.99 7.40 9.64
C ILE A 27 8.82 8.90 9.81
N ASP A 28 7.75 9.43 9.25
CA ASP A 28 7.39 10.84 9.31
C ASP A 28 6.03 11.01 9.99
N LEU A 29 5.90 12.04 10.81
CA LEU A 29 4.65 12.45 11.46
C LEU A 29 4.00 13.64 10.76
N GLY A 30 4.68 14.26 9.79
CA GLY A 30 4.20 15.40 9.01
C GLY A 30 3.20 15.03 7.91
N THR A 31 2.97 13.74 7.67
CA THR A 31 2.06 13.24 6.65
C THR A 31 1.13 12.17 7.19
N SER A 32 -0.12 12.16 6.73
CA SER A 32 -1.09 11.13 7.11
C SER A 32 -0.96 9.84 6.27
N LEU A 33 -0.39 9.95 5.07
CA LEU A 33 -0.28 8.85 4.10
C LEU A 33 1.16 8.34 4.04
N THR A 34 1.30 7.04 3.79
CA THR A 34 2.61 6.45 3.44
C THR A 34 2.90 6.71 1.96
N PHE A 35 3.99 7.39 1.67
CA PHE A 35 4.44 7.64 0.30
C PHE A 35 5.39 6.55 -0.18
N LEU A 36 5.13 6.03 -1.37
CA LEU A 36 5.99 5.09 -2.07
C LEU A 36 6.51 5.74 -3.35
N ALA A 37 7.72 5.36 -3.77
CA ALA A 37 8.19 5.71 -5.11
C ALA A 37 7.21 5.18 -6.17
N LYS A 38 7.02 5.92 -7.27
CA LYS A 38 5.94 5.66 -8.24
C LYS A 38 5.97 4.22 -8.80
N ASP A 39 7.15 3.70 -9.10
CA ASP A 39 7.39 2.33 -9.58
C ASP A 39 7.06 1.27 -8.52
N VAL A 40 7.37 1.55 -7.25
CA VAL A 40 7.03 0.69 -6.11
C VAL A 40 5.52 0.70 -5.86
N TYR A 41 4.90 1.88 -5.86
CA TYR A 41 3.45 2.01 -5.71
C TYR A 41 2.71 1.22 -6.77
N GLY A 42 3.10 1.34 -8.05
CA GLY A 42 2.47 0.60 -9.15
C GLY A 42 2.53 -0.93 -8.96
N GLN A 43 3.67 -1.46 -8.47
CA GLN A 43 3.80 -2.89 -8.16
C GLN A 43 2.89 -3.32 -7.01
N VAL A 44 2.84 -2.54 -5.92
CA VAL A 44 1.99 -2.81 -4.76
C VAL A 44 0.52 -2.72 -5.15
N ALA A 45 0.10 -1.64 -5.81
CA ALA A 45 -1.28 -1.43 -6.24
C ALA A 45 -1.77 -2.56 -7.16
N ASN A 46 -0.96 -2.98 -8.14
CA ASN A 46 -1.34 -4.08 -9.02
C ASN A 46 -1.54 -5.42 -8.27
N ALA A 47 -0.66 -5.71 -7.31
CA ALA A 47 -0.78 -6.91 -6.49
C ALA A 47 -2.02 -6.87 -5.60
N VAL A 48 -2.31 -5.71 -4.99
CA VAL A 48 -3.51 -5.49 -4.18
C VAL A 48 -4.77 -5.65 -5.02
N ALA A 49 -4.80 -5.07 -6.22
CA ALA A 49 -5.91 -5.23 -7.16
C ALA A 49 -6.18 -6.70 -7.50
N THR A 50 -5.11 -7.47 -7.69
CA THR A 50 -5.19 -8.92 -7.95
C THR A 50 -5.74 -9.68 -6.74
N VAL A 51 -5.33 -9.32 -5.52
CA VAL A 51 -5.78 -9.98 -4.28
C VAL A 51 -7.24 -9.67 -3.97
N ILE A 52 -7.65 -8.40 -4.10
CA ILE A 52 -9.02 -7.96 -3.85
C ILE A 52 -9.96 -8.51 -4.92
N ASN A 53 -9.51 -8.52 -6.19
CA ASN A 53 -10.25 -9.05 -7.34
C ASN A 53 -11.69 -8.50 -7.43
N ARG A 54 -11.82 -7.18 -7.28
CA ARG A 54 -13.08 -6.41 -7.41
C ARG A 54 -12.89 -5.28 -8.42
N GLU A 55 -14.01 -4.70 -8.87
CA GLU A 55 -13.99 -3.53 -9.74
C GLU A 55 -13.28 -2.35 -9.06
N CYS A 56 -12.28 -1.81 -9.74
CA CYS A 56 -11.51 -0.65 -9.28
C CYS A 56 -12.23 0.64 -9.66
N PHE A 57 -12.28 1.58 -8.72
CA PHE A 57 -12.67 2.96 -8.98
C PHE A 57 -11.41 3.79 -9.27
N TYR A 58 -11.42 4.55 -10.37
CA TYR A 58 -10.29 5.41 -10.77
C TYR A 58 -10.67 6.88 -10.58
N PRO A 59 -10.22 7.54 -9.50
CA PRO A 59 -10.46 8.96 -9.32
C PRO A 59 -9.71 9.78 -10.39
N PRO A 60 -10.35 10.78 -11.03
CA PRO A 60 -9.75 11.52 -12.15
C PRO A 60 -8.55 12.39 -11.77
N GLU A 61 -8.39 12.73 -10.48
CA GLU A 61 -7.39 13.68 -9.99
C GLU A 61 -6.16 13.00 -9.36
N GLN A 62 -6.24 11.70 -9.04
CA GLN A 62 -5.24 11.00 -8.25
C GLN A 62 -5.05 9.58 -8.77
N ASP A 63 -3.80 9.14 -8.94
CA ASP A 63 -3.45 7.76 -9.35
C ASP A 63 -3.60 6.78 -8.17
N PHE A 64 -4.74 6.79 -7.47
CA PHE A 64 -5.02 5.88 -6.36
C PHE A 64 -5.82 4.66 -6.78
N LEU A 65 -5.49 3.51 -6.19
CA LEU A 65 -6.28 2.30 -6.27
C LEU A 65 -7.43 2.35 -5.27
N CYS A 66 -8.66 2.50 -5.78
CA CYS A 66 -9.83 2.65 -4.94
C CYS A 66 -10.91 1.61 -5.25
N TYR A 67 -11.84 1.43 -4.32
CA TYR A 67 -12.96 0.49 -4.43
C TYR A 67 -14.25 1.10 -3.90
N HIS A 68 -15.37 0.66 -4.48
CA HIS A 68 -16.68 0.90 -3.90
C HIS A 68 -16.86 0.07 -2.63
N VAL A 69 -17.39 0.71 -1.58
CA VAL A 69 -17.73 0.08 -0.30
C VAL A 69 -19.17 0.37 0.08
N GLY A 70 -19.81 -0.57 0.78
CA GLY A 70 -21.19 -0.41 1.24
C GLY A 70 -21.32 0.68 2.32
N ASN A 71 -22.40 1.46 2.27
CA ASN A 71 -22.60 2.57 3.20
C ASN A 71 -23.01 2.13 4.63
N ASN A 72 -23.41 0.88 4.82
CA ASN A 72 -24.04 0.38 6.05
C ASN A 72 -23.28 -0.79 6.71
N GLY A 73 -22.02 -1.03 6.33
CA GLY A 73 -21.17 -2.11 6.84
C GLY A 73 -19.79 -1.61 7.23
N ASP A 74 -18.89 -2.53 7.63
CA ASP A 74 -17.49 -2.19 7.84
C ASP A 74 -16.84 -1.81 6.49
N PRO A 75 -16.36 -0.57 6.30
CA PRO A 75 -15.75 -0.15 5.04
C PRO A 75 -14.49 -0.94 4.70
N TYR A 76 -13.90 -1.66 5.67
CA TYR A 76 -12.70 -2.47 5.49
C TYR A 76 -13.00 -3.94 5.16
N GLU A 77 -14.28 -4.34 5.06
CA GLU A 77 -14.66 -5.73 4.86
C GLU A 77 -14.14 -6.30 3.52
N GLY A 78 -13.33 -7.36 3.63
CA GLY A 78 -12.71 -8.03 2.50
C GLY A 78 -11.51 -7.29 1.89
N LEU A 79 -11.01 -6.25 2.55
CA LEU A 79 -9.71 -5.65 2.23
C LEU A 79 -8.57 -6.43 2.91
N PRO A 80 -7.40 -6.54 2.27
CA PRO A 80 -6.29 -7.32 2.80
C PRO A 80 -5.55 -6.59 3.92
N GLU A 81 -5.02 -7.37 4.87
CA GLU A 81 -3.91 -6.93 5.72
C GLU A 81 -2.63 -6.88 4.87
N MET A 82 -1.69 -5.99 5.24
CA MET A 82 -0.34 -5.97 4.65
C MET A 82 0.70 -6.20 5.72
N THR A 83 1.76 -6.93 5.37
CA THR A 83 2.91 -7.11 6.25
C THR A 83 4.15 -6.56 5.57
N PHE A 84 4.79 -5.59 6.21
CA PHE A 84 6.11 -5.10 5.82
C PHE A 84 7.16 -5.96 6.51
N HIS A 85 7.94 -6.68 5.72
CA HIS A 85 9.02 -7.53 6.19
C HIS A 85 10.33 -6.73 6.28
N PHE A 86 10.79 -6.47 7.50
CA PHE A 86 12.12 -5.94 7.79
C PHE A 86 13.11 -7.09 8.04
N ALA A 87 14.41 -6.79 8.08
CA ALA A 87 15.45 -7.80 8.24
C ALA A 87 15.26 -8.71 9.47
N SER A 88 14.68 -8.18 10.55
CA SER A 88 14.52 -8.91 11.83
C SER A 88 13.12 -8.76 12.44
N ALA A 89 12.15 -8.23 11.70
CA ALA A 89 10.82 -7.96 12.24
C ALA A 89 9.77 -7.85 11.12
N ASP A 90 8.54 -8.19 11.46
CA ASP A 90 7.38 -8.00 10.61
C ASP A 90 6.50 -6.91 11.20
N TRP A 91 6.14 -5.93 10.37
CA TRP A 91 5.15 -4.94 10.72
C TRP A 91 3.84 -5.25 10.00
N LYS A 92 2.92 -5.84 10.73
CA LYS A 92 1.59 -6.19 10.25
C LYS A 92 0.64 -4.99 10.42
N LEU A 93 0.04 -4.56 9.31
CA LEU A 93 -0.91 -3.46 9.26
C LEU A 93 -2.32 -3.99 8.95
N PRO A 94 -3.33 -3.60 9.76
CA PRO A 94 -4.72 -3.86 9.41
C PRO A 94 -5.15 -2.95 8.25
N PRO A 95 -6.26 -3.26 7.56
CA PRO A 95 -6.75 -2.45 6.44
C PRO A 95 -6.94 -0.96 6.77
N SER A 96 -7.32 -0.63 8.01
CA SER A 96 -7.50 0.76 8.47
C SER A 96 -6.23 1.61 8.49
N ASN A 97 -5.05 0.98 8.42
CA ASN A 97 -3.76 1.67 8.32
C ASN A 97 -3.25 1.76 6.88
N ILE A 98 -3.92 1.10 5.94
CA ILE A 98 -3.50 0.96 4.54
C ILE A 98 -4.45 1.74 3.63
N PHE A 99 -5.75 1.61 3.88
CA PHE A 99 -6.83 2.22 3.12
C PHE A 99 -7.50 3.32 3.95
N GLY A 100 -7.83 4.43 3.30
CA GLY A 100 -8.54 5.58 3.83
C GLY A 100 -9.80 5.91 3.02
N MET A 101 -10.75 6.57 3.68
CA MET A 101 -11.98 7.01 3.02
C MET A 101 -11.69 8.21 2.12
N PHE A 102 -11.78 8.04 0.80
CA PHE A 102 -11.63 9.13 -0.16
C PHE A 102 -12.87 10.02 -0.20
N ARG A 103 -14.05 9.40 -0.21
CA ARG A 103 -15.36 10.03 -0.04
C ARG A 103 -16.40 8.98 0.36
N SER A 104 -17.62 9.40 0.67
CA SER A 104 -18.71 8.46 0.99
C SER A 104 -18.85 7.37 -0.08
N GLY A 105 -18.82 6.10 0.35
CA GLY A 105 -18.90 4.92 -0.51
C GLY A 105 -17.65 4.56 -1.32
N ILE A 106 -16.54 5.29 -1.18
CA ILE A 106 -15.26 5.01 -1.86
C ILE A 106 -14.11 4.95 -0.86
N ILE A 107 -13.36 3.85 -0.89
CA ILE A 107 -12.13 3.68 -0.10
C ILE A 107 -10.92 3.54 -1.03
N CYS A 108 -9.80 4.13 -0.63
CA CYS A 108 -8.49 4.05 -1.28
C CYS A 108 -7.45 3.95 -0.15
#